data_AF-A0A536FFY4-F1
#
_entry.id   AF-A0A536FFY4-F1
#
_cell.length_a   1.000
_cell.length_b   1.000
_cell.length_c   1.000
_cell.angle_alpha   90.00
_cell.angle_beta   90.00
_cell.angle_gamma   90.00
#
_symmetry.space_group_name_H-M   'P 1'
#
loop_
_entity.id
_entity.type
_entity.pdbx_description
1 polymer ?
#
loop_
_entity_poly.entity_id
_entity_poly.type
_entity_poly.pdbx_seq_one_letter_code
_entity_poly.pdbx_strand_id
1 'polypeptide(L)'
;MKRALGKLLTPPDLRARLASSGQDAKAWRALTPSARRMGAHWINGAKSPDVRDWRIADVLRRAHRYERGEGPFYPRNDEQHLLSRRGAGRSPR
;
A
#
# COMPACT_ATOMS: atom_id res chain seq x y z
N MET A 1 7.28 20.12 9.24
CA MET A 1 6.80 20.40 7.87
C MET A 1 5.35 19.90 7.74
N LYS A 2 4.37 20.80 7.79
CA LYS A 2 2.94 20.49 7.58
C LYS A 2 2.63 20.68 6.10
N ARG A 3 2.24 19.64 5.35
CA ARG A 3 1.64 19.81 4.01
C ARG A 3 0.50 18.81 3.76
N ALA A 4 -0.69 19.41 3.59
CA ALA A 4 -1.88 18.97 2.89
C ALA A 4 -2.52 17.62 3.28
N LEU A 5 -3.39 17.68 4.31
CA LEU A 5 -4.59 16.83 4.41
C LEU A 5 -5.68 17.33 3.42
N GLY A 6 -5.30 17.74 2.21
CA GLY A 6 -6.27 18.02 1.15
C GLY A 6 -6.80 16.68 0.66
N LYS A 7 -8.14 16.53 0.59
CA LYS A 7 -8.89 15.35 0.08
C LYS A 7 -7.95 14.25 -0.41
N LEU A 8 -7.76 13.19 0.38
CA LEU A 8 -6.94 12.04 0.00
C LEU A 8 -7.55 11.35 -1.22
N LEU A 9 -7.26 11.91 -2.39
CA LEU A 9 -7.56 11.32 -3.68
C LEU A 9 -6.68 10.08 -3.79
N THR A 10 -7.30 8.98 -4.20
CA THR A 10 -6.59 7.75 -4.54
C THR A 10 -5.50 8.12 -5.57
N PRO A 11 -4.22 7.82 -5.31
CA PRO A 11 -3.13 8.08 -6.24
C PRO A 11 -3.51 7.55 -7.64
N PRO A 12 -3.24 8.28 -8.74
CA PRO A 12 -3.59 7.83 -10.10
C PRO A 12 -3.05 6.43 -10.41
N ASP A 13 -1.82 6.17 -10.00
CA ASP A 13 -1.13 4.89 -10.22
C ASP A 13 -1.81 3.75 -9.44
N LEU A 14 -2.26 4.03 -8.20
CA LEU A 14 -3.08 3.08 -7.44
C LEU A 14 -4.43 2.87 -8.11
N ARG A 15 -5.09 3.94 -8.57
CA ARG A 15 -6.39 3.83 -9.26
C ARG A 15 -6.27 2.99 -10.54
N ALA A 16 -5.20 3.16 -11.31
CA ALA A 16 -4.92 2.34 -12.48
C ALA A 16 -4.75 0.86 -12.09
N ARG A 17 -3.96 0.57 -11.04
CA ARG A 17 -3.78 -0.80 -10.54
C ARG A 17 -5.09 -1.46 -10.09
N LEU A 18 -5.93 -0.72 -9.37
CA LEU A 18 -7.23 -1.20 -8.91
C LEU A 18 -8.21 -1.41 -10.08
N ALA A 19 -8.10 -0.62 -11.15
CA ALA A 19 -8.91 -0.81 -12.35
C ALA A 19 -8.49 -2.06 -13.13
N SER A 20 -7.19 -2.37 -13.15
CA SER A 20 -6.64 -3.54 -13.86
C SER A 20 -6.82 -4.87 -13.12
N SER A 21 -7.17 -4.86 -11.82
CA SER A 21 -7.31 -6.09 -11.02
C SER A 21 -8.51 -6.02 -10.08
N GLY A 22 -9.52 -6.85 -10.36
CA GLY A 22 -10.71 -6.98 -9.52
C GLY A 22 -10.38 -7.48 -8.10
N GLN A 23 -9.36 -8.33 -7.95
CA GLN A 23 -8.90 -8.80 -6.64
C GLN A 23 -8.26 -7.66 -5.84
N ASP A 24 -7.41 -6.83 -6.48
CA ASP A 24 -6.80 -5.67 -5.82
C ASP A 24 -7.88 -4.66 -5.41
N ALA A 25 -8.88 -4.43 -6.27
CA ALA A 25 -10.04 -3.60 -5.96
C ALA A 25 -10.84 -4.12 -4.75
N LYS A 26 -11.10 -5.43 -4.70
CA LYS A 26 -11.81 -6.08 -3.59
C LYS A 26 -11.04 -5.91 -2.28
N ALA A 27 -9.76 -6.28 -2.27
CA ALA A 27 -8.89 -6.17 -1.09
C ALA A 27 -8.78 -4.72 -0.60
N TRP A 28 -8.61 -3.76 -1.52
CA TRP A 28 -8.57 -2.34 -1.18
C TRP A 28 -9.89 -1.83 -0.57
N ARG A 29 -11.04 -2.31 -1.06
CA ARG A 29 -12.37 -1.94 -0.53
C ARG A 29 -12.65 -2.54 0.85
N ALA A 30 -12.07 -3.69 1.17
CA ALA A 30 -12.19 -4.32 2.49
C ALA A 30 -11.54 -3.48 3.60
N LEU A 31 -10.56 -2.63 3.27
CA LEU A 31 -9.87 -1.78 4.24
C LEU A 31 -10.79 -0.72 4.86
N THR A 32 -10.57 -0.46 6.16
CA THR A 32 -11.21 0.67 6.85
C THR A 32 -10.88 2.01 6.17
N PRO A 33 -11.74 3.04 6.30
CA PRO A 33 -11.45 4.38 5.76
C PRO A 33 -10.12 4.97 6.26
N SER A 34 -9.71 4.64 7.49
CA SER A 34 -8.42 5.07 8.04
C SER A 34 -7.24 4.38 7.35
N ALA A 35 -7.31 3.06 7.18
CA ALA A 35 -6.29 2.27 6.49
C ALA A 35 -6.10 2.72 5.04
N ARG A 36 -7.19 2.96 4.29
CA ARG A 36 -7.12 3.50 2.92
C ARG A 36 -6.44 4.86 2.86
N ARG A 37 -6.79 5.77 3.77
CA ARG A 37 -6.17 7.10 3.87
C ARG A 37 -4.67 7.00 4.15
N MET A 38 -4.27 6.14 5.07
CA MET A 38 -2.86 5.94 5.39
C MET A 38 -2.08 5.32 4.23
N GLY A 39 -2.62 4.30 3.58
CA GLY A 39 -2.01 3.68 2.39
C GLY A 39 -1.82 4.69 1.27
N ALA A 40 -2.87 5.46 0.94
CA ALA A 40 -2.79 6.50 -0.08
C ALA A 40 -1.80 7.62 0.28
N HIS A 41 -1.75 8.05 1.55
CA HIS A 41 -0.78 9.03 2.02
C HIS A 41 0.65 8.52 1.87
N TRP A 42 0.91 7.27 2.27
CA TRP A 42 2.23 6.66 2.15
C TRP A 42 2.66 6.53 0.69
N ILE A 43 1.78 6.09 -0.21
CA ILE A 43 2.07 6.02 -1.65
C ILE A 43 2.38 7.41 -2.22
N ASN A 44 1.56 8.42 -1.93
CA ASN A 44 1.77 9.80 -2.41
C ASN A 44 3.07 10.44 -1.90
N GLY A 45 3.59 9.98 -0.76
CA GLY A 45 4.89 10.43 -0.26
C GLY A 45 6.10 9.96 -1.09
N ALA A 46 5.91 9.10 -2.11
CA ALA A 46 6.99 8.62 -2.96
C ALA A 46 7.28 9.59 -4.11
N LYS A 47 8.53 10.09 -4.16
CA LYS A 47 9.02 10.99 -5.22
C LYS A 47 9.42 10.25 -6.51
N SER A 48 9.89 9.01 -6.39
CA SER A 48 10.30 8.17 -7.53
C SER A 48 9.14 7.27 -7.95
N PRO A 49 8.90 7.10 -9.28
CA PRO A 49 7.92 6.15 -9.81
C PRO A 49 8.15 4.73 -9.30
N ASP A 50 9.37 4.20 -9.38
CA ASP A 50 9.69 2.85 -8.87
C ASP A 50 9.33 2.68 -7.39
N VAL A 51 9.61 3.70 -6.57
CA VAL A 51 9.30 3.66 -5.14
C VAL A 51 7.79 3.68 -4.93
N ARG A 52 7.07 4.41 -5.78
CA ARG A 52 5.61 4.47 -5.71
C ARG A 52 4.98 3.13 -6.09
N ASP A 53 5.44 2.51 -7.17
CA ASP A 53 4.98 1.19 -7.61
C ASP A 53 5.24 0.13 -6.54
N TRP A 54 6.43 0.15 -5.93
CA TRP A 54 6.74 -0.72 -4.80
C TRP A 54 5.82 -0.48 -3.59
N ARG A 55 5.52 0.77 -3.24
CA ARG A 55 4.55 1.09 -2.17
C ARG A 55 3.14 0.61 -2.50
N ILE A 56 2.72 0.73 -3.76
CA ILE A 56 1.43 0.22 -4.24
C ILE A 56 1.37 -1.29 -4.05
N ALA A 57 2.40 -2.02 -4.50
CA ALA A 57 2.49 -3.47 -4.35
C ALA A 57 2.42 -3.89 -2.87
N ASP A 58 3.17 -3.21 -1.99
CA ASP A 58 3.17 -3.54 -0.56
C ASP A 58 1.83 -3.20 0.13
N VAL A 59 1.21 -2.07 -0.20
CA VAL A 59 -0.13 -1.71 0.32
C VAL A 59 -1.17 -2.74 -0.11
N LEU A 60 -1.14 -3.19 -1.37
CA LEU A 60 -2.07 -4.20 -1.86
C LEU A 60 -1.81 -5.57 -1.24
N ARG A 61 -0.55 -5.97 -1.07
CA ARG A 61 -0.17 -7.19 -0.33
C ARG A 61 -0.75 -7.18 1.09
N ARG A 62 -0.66 -6.05 1.79
CA ARG A 62 -1.26 -5.86 3.13
C ARG A 62 -2.78 -5.85 3.09
N ALA A 63 -3.38 -5.26 2.05
CA ALA A 63 -4.82 -5.27 1.85
C ALA A 63 -5.37 -6.68 1.63
N HIS A 64 -4.69 -7.51 0.84
CA HIS A 64 -5.05 -8.91 0.61
C HIS A 64 -5.05 -9.72 1.90
N ARG A 65 -4.01 -9.59 2.72
CA ARG A 65 -3.98 -10.22 4.04
C ARG A 65 -5.13 -9.77 4.94
N TYR A 66 -5.39 -8.46 4.96
CA TYR A 66 -6.48 -7.91 5.75
C TYR A 66 -7.84 -8.44 5.30
N GLU A 67 -8.06 -8.53 3.98
CA GLU A 67 -9.29 -9.09 3.41
C GLU A 67 -9.49 -10.57 3.78
N ARG A 68 -8.41 -11.35 3.88
CA ARG A 68 -8.44 -12.75 4.35
C ARG A 68 -8.55 -12.91 5.87
N GLY A 69 -8.52 -11.82 6.64
CA GLY A 69 -8.53 -11.87 8.11
C GLY A 69 -7.24 -12.41 8.75
N GLU A 70 -6.15 -12.50 7.99
CA GLU A 70 -4.87 -13.09 8.42
C GLU A 70 -3.98 -12.14 9.24
N GLY A 71 -4.44 -10.91 9.48
CA GLY A 71 -3.73 -9.95 10.31
C GLY A 71 -4.07 -8.49 10.02
N PRO A 72 -3.45 -7.56 10.75
CA PRO A 72 -3.71 -6.14 10.56
C PRO A 72 -3.18 -5.65 9.21
N PHE A 73 -3.78 -4.57 8.71
CA PHE A 73 -3.26 -3.82 7.56
C PHE A 73 -1.92 -3.13 7.87
N TYR A 74 -1.69 -2.79 9.13
CA TYR A 74 -0.46 -2.15 9.57
C TYR A 74 0.72 -3.12 9.45
N PRO A 75 1.91 -2.62 9.04
CA PRO A 75 3.10 -3.45 9.03
C PRO A 75 3.32 -4.03 10.42
N ARG A 76 3.50 -5.35 10.48
CA ARG A 76 3.92 -6.01 11.71
C ARG A 76 5.42 -5.83 11.92
N ASN A 77 5.90 -6.09 13.14
CA ASN A 77 7.32 -5.95 13.47
C ASN A 77 8.23 -6.82 12.59
N ASP A 78 7.78 -8.03 12.26
CA ASP A 78 8.46 -8.95 11.34
C ASP A 78 8.51 -8.42 9.90
N GLU A 79 7.68 -7.45 9.52
CA GLU A 79 7.60 -6.90 8.16
C GLU A 79 8.34 -5.58 7.99
N GLN A 80 8.90 -5.01 9.07
CA GLN A 80 9.62 -3.74 9.00
C GLN A 80 10.78 -3.78 8.00
N HIS A 81 11.42 -4.94 7.84
CA HIS A 81 12.47 -5.14 6.84
C HIS A 81 11.95 -4.95 5.40
N LEU A 82 10.69 -5.34 5.13
CA LEU A 82 10.01 -5.19 3.84
C LEU A 82 9.58 -3.74 3.56
N LEU A 83 9.66 -2.82 4.54
CA LEU A 83 9.36 -1.40 4.34
C LEU A 83 10.58 -0.59 3.89
N SER A 84 11.72 -1.25 3.70
CA SER A 84 12.91 -0.66 3.08
C SER A 84 13.04 -1.14 1.63
N ARG A 85 13.45 -0.27 0.71
CA ARG A 85 13.68 -0.62 -0.71
C ARG A 85 14.66 -1.82 -0.89
N ARG A 86 15.50 -2.08 0.12
CA ARG A 86 16.45 -3.22 0.17
C ARG A 86 15.81 -4.54 0.61
N GLY A 87 14.67 -4.52 1.30
CA GLY A 87 13.99 -5.73 1.79
C GLY A 87 13.29 -6.54 0.71
N ALA A 88 12.74 -5.88 -0.31
CA ALA A 88 12.07 -6.54 -1.43
C ALA A 88 13.02 -7.29 -2.39
N GLY A 89 14.34 -7.10 -2.24
CA GLY A 89 15.38 -7.69 -3.09
C GLY A 89 16.00 -8.99 -2.57
N ARG A 90 15.60 -9.49 -1.40
CA ARG A 90 16.08 -10.80 -0.89
C ARG A 90 14.92 -11.77 -0.77
N SER A 91 14.58 -12.44 -1.88
CA SER A 91 14.05 -13.81 -1.77
C SER A 91 15.22 -14.72 -1.39
N PRO A 92 15.11 -15.56 -0.35
CA PRO A 92 16.08 -16.63 -0.14
C PRO A 92 15.97 -17.60 -1.32
N ARG A 93 17.12 -17.94 -1.89
CA ARG A 93 17.25 -19.06 -2.84
C ARG A 93 17.09 -20.38 -2.10
#